data_AF-U2C8S6-F1
#
_entry.id   AF-U2C8S6-F1
#
_cell.length_a   1.000
_cell.length_b   1.000
_cell.length_c   1.000
_cell.angle_alpha   90.00
_cell.angle_beta   90.00
_cell.angle_gamma   90.00
#
_symmetry.space_group_name_H-M   'P 1'
#
loop_
_entity.id
_entity.type
_entity.pdbx_description
1 polymer ?
#
loop_
_entity_poly.entity_id
_entity_poly.type
_entity_poly.pdbx_seq_one_letter_code
_entity_poly.pdbx_strand_id
1 'polypeptide(L)'
;MDVMSKIHRAVPDELLSKEFLSRFKSDQDVSRFLKDLHSQVLEKMLEGELDAHLGYEKYSCAGNNSGNSRNGSFPKKIQTEHGESAIRVPRERNGDFSPIQARES
;
A
#
# COMPACT_ATOMS: atom_id res chain seq x y z
N MET A 1 -39.36 14.09 -4.49
CA MET A 1 -39.10 12.75 -5.04
C MET A 1 -37.58 12.56 -5.02
N ASP A 2 -37.16 11.59 -4.22
CA ASP A 2 -35.82 11.19 -3.77
C ASP A 2 -34.57 11.97 -4.18
N VAL A 3 -34.14 12.84 -3.26
CA VAL A 3 -32.73 13.19 -3.05
C VAL A 3 -32.14 12.26 -1.99
N MET A 4 -32.13 10.95 -2.25
CA MET A 4 -31.21 10.06 -1.55
C MET A 4 -29.81 10.40 -2.04
N SER A 5 -29.13 11.24 -1.26
CA SER A 5 -27.70 11.49 -1.33
C SER A 5 -26.99 10.16 -1.64
N LYS A 6 -26.28 10.09 -2.77
CA LYS A 6 -25.32 9.02 -3.02
C LYS A 6 -24.40 8.97 -1.81
N ILE A 7 -24.61 7.99 -0.93
CA ILE A 7 -23.66 7.64 0.10
C ILE A 7 -22.40 7.28 -0.68
N HIS A 8 -21.37 8.13 -0.63
CA HIS A 8 -20.06 7.77 -1.15
C HIS A 8 -19.58 6.61 -0.28
N ARG A 9 -19.81 5.39 -0.76
CA ARG A 9 -19.40 4.19 -0.04
C ARG A 9 -17.88 4.14 -0.14
N ALA A 10 -17.22 4.55 0.96
CA ALA A 10 -15.77 4.59 1.05
C ALA A 10 -15.13 3.19 0.96
N VAL A 11 -15.90 2.15 1.30
CA VAL A 11 -15.48 0.75 1.23
C VAL A 11 -16.19 0.06 0.06
N PRO A 12 -15.45 -0.57 -0.87
CA PRO A 12 -16.03 -1.36 -1.95
C PRO A 12 -16.97 -2.46 -1.47
N ASP A 13 -18.09 -2.66 -2.17
CA ASP A 13 -19.10 -3.67 -1.82
C ASP A 13 -18.53 -5.11 -1.80
N GLU A 14 -17.48 -5.38 -2.58
CA GLU A 14 -16.78 -6.66 -2.59
C GLU A 14 -16.19 -7.03 -1.22
N LEU A 15 -15.65 -6.04 -0.50
CA LEU A 15 -15.12 -6.20 0.86
C LEU A 15 -16.22 -6.38 1.91
N LEU A 16 -17.47 -6.06 1.58
CA LEU A 16 -18.64 -6.26 2.43
C LEU A 16 -19.48 -7.47 1.99
N SER A 17 -19.00 -8.24 1.01
CA SER A 17 -19.70 -9.43 0.54
C SER A 17 -19.76 -10.51 1.64
N LYS A 18 -20.85 -11.28 1.65
CA LYS A 18 -21.02 -12.38 2.60
C LYS A 18 -19.88 -13.39 2.52
N GLU A 19 -19.42 -13.69 1.31
CA GLU A 19 -18.29 -14.59 1.05
C GLU A 19 -17.01 -14.07 1.69
N PHE A 20 -16.68 -12.79 1.49
CA PHE A 20 -15.50 -12.18 2.09
C PHE A 20 -15.59 -12.15 3.62
N LEU A 21 -16.71 -11.66 4.16
CA LEU A 21 -16.90 -11.51 5.60
C LEU A 21 -16.95 -12.86 6.34
N SER A 22 -17.35 -13.94 5.66
CA SER A 22 -17.39 -15.30 6.24
C SER A 22 -16.02 -15.82 6.71
N ARG A 23 -14.93 -15.19 6.25
CA ARG A 23 -13.55 -15.52 6.64
C ARG A 23 -13.22 -15.12 8.08
N PHE A 24 -13.88 -14.10 8.60
CA PHE A 24 -13.67 -13.62 9.97
C PHE A 24 -14.56 -14.40 10.93
N LYS A 25 -13.98 -14.99 11.97
CA LYS A 25 -14.72 -15.73 13.01
C LYS A 25 -14.85 -14.93 14.30
N SER A 26 -14.00 -13.92 14.47
CA SER A 26 -13.91 -13.08 15.65
C SER A 26 -13.53 -11.64 15.30
N ASP A 27 -13.75 -10.73 16.25
CA ASP A 27 -13.29 -9.34 16.18
C ASP A 27 -11.74 -9.22 16.06
N GLN A 28 -11.02 -10.18 16.63
CA GLN A 28 -9.56 -10.25 16.50
C GLN A 28 -9.11 -10.53 15.07
N ASP A 29 -9.86 -11.35 14.32
CA ASP A 29 -9.56 -11.61 12.90
C ASP A 29 -9.75 -10.34 12.06
N VAL A 30 -10.79 -9.57 12.36
CA VAL A 30 -11.06 -8.27 11.71
C VAL A 30 -9.92 -7.30 11.99
N SER A 31 -9.54 -7.15 13.26
CA SER A 31 -8.44 -6.27 13.67
C SER A 31 -7.11 -6.64 13.00
N ARG A 32 -6.79 -7.94 12.91
CA ARG A 32 -5.60 -8.42 12.20
C ARG A 32 -5.63 -8.07 10.71
N PHE A 33 -6.77 -8.28 10.07
CA PHE A 33 -6.93 -7.94 8.66
C PHE A 33 -6.76 -6.45 8.40
N LEU A 34 -7.33 -5.57 9.22
CA LEU A 34 -7.17 -4.12 9.06
C LEU A 34 -5.70 -3.69 9.19
N LYS A 35 -4.97 -4.28 10.15
CA LYS A 35 -3.53 -4.05 10.31
C LYS A 35 -2.73 -4.49 9.07
N ASP A 36 -3.03 -5.66 8.53
CA ASP A 36 -2.36 -6.19 7.34
C ASP A 36 -2.72 -5.38 6.08
N LEU A 37 -3.99 -4.98 5.93
CA LEU A 37 -4.47 -4.15 4.84
C LEU A 37 -3.78 -2.78 4.85
N HIS A 38 -3.74 -2.13 6.01
CA HIS A 38 -3.07 -0.83 6.18
C HIS A 38 -1.60 -0.91 5.73
N SER A 39 -0.89 -1.96 6.15
CA SER A 39 0.51 -2.18 5.79
C SER A 39 0.69 -2.38 4.28
N GLN A 40 -0.17 -3.18 3.65
CA GLN A 40 -0.13 -3.41 2.20
C GLN A 40 -0.46 -2.15 1.40
N VAL A 41 -1.43 -1.35 1.85
CA VAL A 41 -1.76 -0.06 1.22
C VAL A 41 -0.56 0.87 1.24
N LEU A 42 0.15 0.98 2.38
CA LEU A 42 1.37 1.77 2.47
C LEU A 42 2.47 1.26 1.52
N GLU A 43 2.69 -0.06 1.43
CA GLU A 43 3.65 -0.63 0.48
C GLU A 43 3.31 -0.27 -0.97
N LYS A 44 2.02 -0.34 -1.35
CA LYS A 44 1.56 0.02 -2.70
C LYS A 44 1.67 1.50 -3.00
N MET A 45 1.40 2.36 -2.01
CA MET A 45 1.64 3.79 -2.14
C MET A 45 3.12 4.08 -2.39
N LEU A 46 4.02 3.44 -1.65
CA LEU A 46 5.47 3.57 -1.85
C LEU A 46 5.93 3.03 -3.21
N GLU A 47 5.34 1.92 -3.69
CA GLU A 47 5.63 1.40 -5.04
C GLU A 47 5.25 2.44 -6.11
N GLY A 48 4.10 3.10 -5.96
CA GLY A 48 3.63 4.17 -6.84
C GLY A 48 4.47 5.45 -6.76
N GLU A 49 4.92 5.84 -5.56
CA GLU A 49 5.89 6.94 -5.41
C GLU A 49 7.19 6.63 -6.18
N LEU A 50 7.67 5.38 -6.13
CA LEU A 50 8.86 4.99 -6.88
C LEU A 50 8.61 4.93 -8.39
N ASP A 51 7.41 4.52 -8.82
CA ASP A 51 7.02 4.58 -10.24
C ASP A 51 7.07 6.03 -10.75
N ALA A 52 6.52 6.97 -9.99
CA ALA A 52 6.56 8.39 -10.32
C ALA A 52 8.00 8.96 -10.31
N HIS A 53 8.83 8.53 -9.36
CA HIS A 53 10.24 8.95 -9.28
C HIS A 53 11.06 8.46 -10.47
N LEU A 54 10.88 7.21 -10.90
CA LEU A 54 11.61 6.60 -12.01
C LEU A 54 11.00 6.94 -13.38
N GLY A 55 9.74 7.33 -13.42
CA GLY A 55 8.99 7.61 -14.65
C GLY A 55 8.52 6.36 -15.39
N TYR A 56 8.56 5.18 -14.75
CA TYR A 56 8.09 3.94 -15.35
C TYR A 56 7.64 2.91 -14.29
N GLU A 57 6.68 2.08 -14.70
CA GLU A 57 6.15 1.00 -13.86
C GLU A 57 7.11 -0.18 -13.69
N LYS A 58 6.99 -0.88 -12.56
CA LYS A 58 7.71 -2.15 -12.35
C LYS A 58 7.48 -3.11 -13.53
N TYR A 59 8.58 -3.66 -14.05
CA TYR A 59 8.62 -4.55 -15.23
C TYR A 59 8.31 -3.89 -16.59
N SER A 60 8.11 -2.57 -16.65
CA SER A 60 7.98 -1.86 -17.91
C SER A 60 9.31 -1.86 -18.69
N CYS A 61 9.22 -2.06 -20.01
CA CYS A 61 10.37 -1.93 -20.91
C CYS A 61 10.93 -0.50 -20.98
N ALA A 62 10.15 0.51 -20.57
CA ALA A 62 10.59 1.90 -20.47
C ALA A 62 11.76 2.08 -19.48
N GLY A 63 11.93 1.16 -18.53
CA GLY A 63 13.07 1.18 -17.60
C GLY A 63 14.40 0.74 -18.23
N ASN A 64 14.39 0.11 -19.40
CA ASN A 64 15.61 -0.39 -20.05
C ASN A 64 16.49 0.77 -20.49
N ASN A 65 17.78 0.72 -20.12
CA ASN A 65 18.77 1.76 -20.45
C ASN A 65 18.41 3.17 -19.95
N SER A 66 17.52 3.30 -18.94
CA SER A 66 17.12 4.58 -18.34
C SER A 66 18.18 5.23 -17.43
N GLY A 67 19.27 4.52 -17.14
CA GLY A 67 20.33 4.98 -16.24
C GLY A 67 20.06 4.80 -14.74
N ASN A 68 18.80 4.55 -14.34
CA ASN A 68 18.44 4.20 -12.96
C ASN A 68 17.38 3.10 -12.94
N SER A 69 17.56 2.10 -12.07
CA SER A 69 16.73 0.90 -12.05
C SER A 69 16.20 0.61 -10.65
N ARG A 70 14.99 0.06 -10.56
CA ARG A 70 14.51 -0.57 -9.32
C ARG A 70 15.53 -1.60 -8.82
N ASN A 71 15.82 -1.61 -7.52
CA ASN A 71 16.83 -2.47 -6.90
C ASN A 71 16.29 -3.15 -5.63
N GLY A 72 15.17 -3.84 -5.81
CA GLY A 72 14.49 -4.57 -4.74
C GLY A 72 13.80 -3.66 -3.72
N SER A 73 13.69 -4.16 -2.49
CA SER A 73 13.03 -3.51 -1.36
C SER A 73 13.71 -3.93 -0.06
N PHE A 74 13.60 -3.13 0.99
CA PHE A 74 14.11 -3.47 2.32
C PHE A 74 12.99 -3.41 3.37
N PRO A 75 13.05 -4.24 4.43
CA PRO A 75 12.08 -4.18 5.51
C PRO A 75 12.29 -2.93 6.37
N LYS A 76 11.20 -2.23 6.71
CA LYS A 76 11.17 -1.15 7.69
C LYS A 76 10.05 -1.41 8.69
N LYS A 77 10.36 -1.25 9.98
CA LYS A 77 9.34 -1.24 11.04
C LYS A 77 8.75 0.16 11.16
N ILE A 78 7.43 0.22 11.29
CA ILE A 78 6.66 1.45 11.45
C ILE A 78 5.72 1.31 12.65
N GLN A 79 5.49 2.41 13.35
CA GLN A 79 4.42 2.50 14.33
C GLN A 79 3.18 3.06 13.64
N THR A 80 2.05 2.38 13.84
CA THR A 80 0.75 2.80 13.30
C THR A 80 -0.27 2.84 14.42
N GLU A 81 -1.44 3.43 14.17
CA GLU A 81 -2.56 3.37 15.12
C GLU A 81 -3.00 1.93 15.45
N HIS A 82 -2.72 0.98 14.55
CA HIS A 82 -2.97 -0.45 14.72
C HIS A 82 -1.78 -1.22 15.36
N GLY A 83 -0.79 -0.48 15.90
CA GLY A 83 0.43 -1.00 16.51
C GLY A 83 1.61 -1.11 15.55
N GLU A 84 2.67 -1.80 16.00
CA GLU A 84 3.88 -2.00 15.19
C GLU A 84 3.59 -2.87 13.96
N SER A 85 4.00 -2.41 12.78
CA SER A 85 3.98 -3.20 11.55
C SER A 85 5.32 -3.17 10.83
N ALA A 86 5.56 -4.17 9.98
CA ALA A 86 6.72 -4.24 9.11
C ALA A 86 6.27 -4.13 7.65
N ILE A 87 6.85 -3.18 6.93
CA ILE A 87 6.57 -2.93 5.51
C ILE A 87 7.85 -3.08 4.68
N ARG A 88 7.70 -3.37 3.39
CA ARG A 88 8.78 -3.38 2.40
C ARG A 88 8.84 -2.06 1.66
N VAL A 89 9.89 -1.29 1.93
CA VAL A 89 10.14 -0.02 1.25
C VAL A 89 10.90 -0.30 -0.05
N PRO A 90 10.34 0.07 -1.22
CA PRO A 90 11.01 -0.10 -2.49
C PRO A 90 12.14 0.91 -2.65
N ARG A 91 13.15 0.56 -3.45
CA ARG A 91 14.30 1.43 -3.73
C ARG A 91 14.78 1.26 -5.16
N GLU A 92 15.52 2.25 -5.62
CA GLU A 92 16.26 2.27 -6.86
C GLU A 92 17.76 2.12 -6.61
N ARG A 93 18.49 2.01 -7.72
CA ARG A 93 19.91 1.67 -7.72
C ARG A 93 20.77 2.84 -7.29
N ASN A 94 20.39 4.05 -7.66
CA ASN A 94 21.18 5.26 -7.38
C ASN A 94 21.04 5.74 -5.93
N GLY A 95 19.90 5.45 -5.28
CA GLY A 95 19.67 5.81 -3.88
C GLY A 95 19.28 7.27 -3.64
N ASP A 96 18.71 7.91 -4.67
CA ASP A 96 18.26 9.31 -4.66
C ASP A 96 16.79 9.47 -4.23
N PHE A 97 16.04 8.37 -4.14
CA PHE A 97 14.64 8.36 -3.72
C PHE A 97 14.51 8.53 -2.22
N SER A 98 13.75 9.56 -1.83
CA SER A 98 13.35 9.82 -0.46
C SER A 98 11.82 9.72 -0.37
N PRO A 99 11.25 8.56 0.00
CA PRO A 99 9.81 8.39 0.07
C PRO A 99 9.19 9.30 1.13
N ILE A 100 8.06 9.90 0.81
CA ILE A 100 7.41 10.92 1.65
C ILE A 100 6.90 10.27 2.95
N GLN A 101 6.34 9.06 2.84
CA GLN A 101 5.78 8.28 3.96
C GLN A 101 6.84 7.59 4.85
N ALA A 102 8.11 7.51 4.43
CA ALA A 102 9.15 6.88 5.24
C ALA A 102 9.79 7.82 6.27
N ARG A 103 9.29 9.06 6.40
CA ARG A 103 9.90 10.10 7.25
C ARG A 103 9.56 10.01 8.73
N GLU A 104 8.57 9.23 9.12
CA GLU A 104 8.23 9.09 10.53
C GLU A 104 8.82 7.79 11.11
N SER A 105 9.64 7.98 12.15
CA SER A 105 10.03 7.03 13.18
C SER A 105 10.15 7.80 14.49
#